data_AF-A0A813VFR4-F1
#
_entry.id   AF-A0A813VFR4-F1
#
_cell.length_a   1.000
_cell.length_b   1.000
_cell.length_c   1.000
_cell.angle_alpha   90.00
_cell.angle_beta   90.00
_cell.angle_gamma   90.00
#
_symmetry.space_group_name_H-M   'P 1'
#
loop_
_entity.id
_entity.type
_entity.pdbx_description
1 polymer ?
#
loop_
_entity_poly.entity_id
_entity_poly.type
_entity_poly.pdbx_seq_one_letter_code
_entity_poly.pdbx_strand_id
1 'polypeptide(L)'
;MKNLLQTMSNLEKLKIEMESTYIDGYQWKTIIENYLLNLIIFQFKMSTPLSNQDNKEDKIDEILNSFYSQFWIEKHQWFIQCYWITADTSSIVYVYTLPYAFQDFFYIGNVRLKSTCPNNNQCWSFDSIHNLYYGHFLSQNLSLSHIHLDNIHYLDLTIPFDESFCHSLIGQQCKVLFITVKQRTDIIDLINNMKNLHALIVQCNKTIPMQKENENLLDWLQQHLPITCLISNSIEISNNICLWIR
;
A
#
# COMPACT_ATOMS: atom_id res chain seq x y z
N MET A 1 17.17 -19.28 -0.70
CA MET A 1 16.16 -19.46 0.36
C MET A 1 16.20 -20.84 1.02
N LYS A 2 16.18 -21.96 0.27
CA LYS A 2 16.11 -23.33 0.86
C LYS A 2 17.17 -23.59 1.96
N ASN A 3 18.41 -23.13 1.76
CA ASN A 3 19.48 -23.37 2.73
C ASN A 3 19.33 -22.62 4.07
N LEU A 4 18.57 -21.53 4.13
CA LEU A 4 18.43 -20.75 5.36
C LEU A 4 17.33 -21.31 6.26
N LEU A 5 16.17 -21.62 5.71
CA LEU A 5 15.04 -22.13 6.49
C LEU A 5 15.30 -23.55 7.04
N GLN A 6 16.15 -24.31 6.36
CA GLN A 6 16.58 -25.64 6.79
C GLN A 6 17.33 -25.65 8.13
N THR A 7 18.00 -24.55 8.50
CA THR A 7 18.79 -24.48 9.74
C THR A 7 18.00 -23.91 10.93
N MET A 8 16.74 -23.53 10.72
CA MET A 8 15.91 -22.81 11.70
C MET A 8 14.74 -23.65 12.22
N SER A 9 14.98 -24.89 12.64
CA SER A 9 13.92 -25.83 13.07
C SER A 9 13.10 -25.38 14.28
N ASN A 10 13.63 -24.46 15.09
CA ASN A 10 12.95 -23.89 16.26
C ASN A 10 12.23 -22.56 15.95
N LEU A 11 12.07 -22.20 14.67
CA LEU A 11 11.43 -20.95 14.28
C LEU A 11 9.91 -21.03 14.52
N GLU A 12 9.42 -20.28 15.50
CA GLU A 12 7.98 -20.21 15.81
C GLU A 12 7.23 -19.16 14.97
N LYS A 13 7.94 -18.14 14.48
CA LYS A 13 7.36 -17.01 13.76
C LYS A 13 8.20 -16.68 12.54
N LEU A 14 7.57 -16.63 11.38
CA LEU A 14 8.19 -16.25 10.13
C LEU A 14 7.35 -15.15 9.47
N LYS A 15 7.97 -13.99 9.26
CA LYS A 15 7.42 -12.89 8.48
C LYS A 15 8.37 -12.62 7.32
N ILE A 16 7.88 -12.70 6.07
CA ILE A 16 8.72 -12.55 4.88
C ILE A 16 8.04 -11.70 3.80
N GLU A 17 8.82 -10.82 3.18
CA GLU A 17 8.43 -10.07 2.00
C GLU A 17 9.33 -10.46 0.83
N MET A 18 8.73 -10.75 -0.32
CA MET A 18 9.44 -11.17 -1.53
C MET A 18 8.92 -10.42 -2.73
N GLU A 19 9.85 -9.88 -3.51
CA GLU A 19 9.54 -9.17 -4.75
C GLU A 19 9.98 -10.00 -5.96
N SER A 20 9.14 -9.99 -7.00
CA SER A 20 9.41 -10.66 -8.27
C SER A 20 9.75 -12.15 -8.16
N THR A 21 9.36 -12.78 -7.05
CA THR A 21 9.57 -14.20 -6.77
C THR A 21 8.31 -14.76 -6.14
N TYR A 22 7.88 -15.91 -6.65
CA TYR A 22 6.68 -16.59 -6.19
C TYR A 22 7.03 -18.01 -5.73
N ILE A 23 6.52 -18.37 -4.56
CA ILE A 23 6.53 -19.72 -4.01
C ILE A 23 5.06 -20.08 -3.79
N ASP A 24 4.58 -21.12 -4.46
CA ASP A 24 3.19 -21.54 -4.33
C ASP A 24 2.89 -22.21 -2.98
N GLY A 25 1.62 -22.44 -2.69
CA GLY A 25 1.19 -23.06 -1.45
C GLY A 25 1.65 -24.51 -1.27
N TYR A 26 1.94 -25.25 -2.35
CA TYR A 26 2.49 -26.60 -2.25
C TYR A 26 3.96 -26.57 -1.85
N GLN A 27 4.73 -25.66 -2.43
CA GLN A 27 6.13 -25.44 -2.11
C GLN A 27 6.30 -24.92 -0.68
N TRP A 28 5.49 -23.93 -0.28
CA TRP A 28 5.50 -23.45 1.12
C TRP A 28 5.12 -24.55 2.10
N LYS A 29 4.07 -25.32 1.82
CA LYS A 29 3.69 -26.48 2.64
C LYS A 29 4.88 -27.44 2.80
N THR A 30 5.54 -27.80 1.70
CA THR A 30 6.72 -28.67 1.72
C THR A 30 7.86 -28.10 2.57
N ILE A 31 8.09 -26.78 2.52
CA ILE A 31 9.12 -26.12 3.33
C ILE A 31 8.76 -26.20 4.81
N ILE A 32 7.51 -25.89 5.15
CA ILE A 32 7.04 -25.81 6.55
C ILE A 32 7.02 -27.21 7.18
N GLU A 33 6.47 -28.20 6.49
CA GLU A 33 6.38 -29.57 6.98
C GLU A 33 7.75 -30.25 7.14
N ASN A 34 8.75 -29.89 6.34
CA ASN A 34 10.07 -30.52 6.44
C ASN A 34 11.05 -29.78 7.34
N TYR A 35 10.92 -28.45 7.47
CA TYR A 35 11.97 -27.63 8.08
C TYR A 35 11.49 -26.72 9.21
N LEU A 36 10.21 -26.35 9.25
CA LEU A 36 9.67 -25.38 10.19
C LEU A 36 8.53 -26.00 11.02
N LEU A 37 8.78 -27.16 11.61
CA LEU A 37 7.80 -27.96 12.35
C LEU A 37 7.16 -27.21 13.53
N ASN A 38 7.88 -26.25 14.10
CA ASN A 38 7.44 -25.45 15.24
C ASN A 38 6.79 -24.11 14.83
N LEU A 39 6.55 -23.89 13.53
CA LEU A 39 6.01 -22.62 13.04
C LEU A 39 4.54 -22.45 13.43
N ILE A 40 4.28 -21.40 14.22
CA ILE A 40 2.94 -21.03 14.71
C ILE A 40 2.39 -19.86 13.91
N ILE A 41 3.22 -18.86 13.64
CA ILE A 41 2.82 -17.66 12.90
C ILE A 41 3.59 -17.63 11.59
N PHE A 42 2.85 -17.71 10.49
CA PHE A 42 3.39 -17.52 9.15
C PHE A 42 2.72 -16.34 8.49
N GLN A 43 3.51 -15.32 8.17
CA GLN A 43 3.05 -14.11 7.50
C GLN A 43 3.92 -13.86 6.28
N PHE A 44 3.30 -13.65 5.13
CA PHE A 44 4.07 -13.30 3.94
C PHE A 44 3.37 -12.28 3.06
N LYS A 45 4.17 -11.60 2.25
CA LYS A 45 3.77 -10.78 1.11
C LYS A 45 4.70 -11.09 -0.04
N MET A 46 4.14 -11.52 -1.16
CA MET A 46 4.87 -11.84 -2.39
C MET A 46 4.32 -11.02 -3.54
N SER A 47 5.17 -10.70 -4.52
CA SER A 47 4.73 -10.17 -5.80
C SER A 47 5.27 -10.99 -6.96
N THR A 48 4.44 -11.18 -7.99
CA THR A 48 4.86 -11.85 -9.22
C THR A 48 4.24 -11.18 -10.44
N PRO A 49 4.98 -10.99 -11.53
CA PRO A 49 4.40 -10.53 -12.78
C PRO A 49 3.47 -11.61 -13.36
N LEU A 50 2.33 -11.21 -13.91
CA LEU A 50 1.54 -12.06 -14.80
C LEU A 50 1.95 -11.81 -16.25
N SER A 51 2.01 -12.87 -17.05
CA SER A 51 2.23 -12.74 -18.48
C SER A 51 0.96 -12.21 -19.16
N ASN A 52 1.13 -11.42 -20.24
CA ASN A 52 0.00 -10.87 -21.00
C ASN A 52 -0.78 -11.91 -21.81
N GLN A 53 -0.24 -13.12 -21.98
CA GLN A 53 -0.86 -14.16 -22.79
C GLN A 53 -1.81 -15.04 -21.97
N ASP A 54 -1.73 -14.96 -20.64
CA ASP A 54 -2.52 -15.80 -19.75
C ASP A 54 -3.87 -15.17 -19.43
N ASN A 55 -4.88 -16.02 -19.26
CA ASN A 55 -6.10 -15.61 -18.58
C ASN A 55 -5.75 -15.33 -17.11
N LYS A 56 -5.71 -14.04 -16.76
CA LYS A 56 -5.33 -13.57 -15.41
C LYS A 56 -6.15 -14.26 -14.32
N GLU A 57 -7.45 -14.43 -14.54
CA GLU A 57 -8.34 -15.06 -13.54
C GLU A 57 -7.96 -16.52 -13.28
N ASP A 58 -7.69 -17.29 -14.33
CA ASP A 58 -7.30 -18.70 -14.20
C ASP A 58 -5.98 -18.83 -13.44
N LYS A 59 -5.04 -17.90 -13.66
CA LYS A 59 -3.77 -17.86 -12.91
C LYS A 59 -3.95 -17.48 -11.45
N ILE A 60 -4.86 -16.55 -11.14
CA ILE A 60 -5.20 -16.24 -9.75
C ILE A 60 -5.84 -17.47 -9.09
N ASP A 61 -6.72 -18.17 -9.78
CA ASP A 61 -7.37 -19.37 -9.25
C ASP A 61 -6.34 -20.50 -9.04
N GLU A 62 -5.39 -20.69 -9.96
CA GLU A 62 -4.26 -21.60 -9.80
C GLU A 62 -3.44 -21.27 -8.54
N ILE A 63 -3.08 -20.00 -8.34
CA ILE A 63 -2.38 -19.52 -7.15
C ILE A 63 -3.17 -19.87 -5.89
N LEU A 64 -4.44 -19.46 -5.81
CA LEU A 64 -5.27 -19.66 -4.61
C LEU A 64 -5.55 -21.14 -4.33
N ASN A 65 -5.73 -21.95 -5.38
CA ASN A 65 -5.93 -23.38 -5.24
C ASN A 65 -4.74 -24.07 -4.56
N SER A 66 -3.51 -23.58 -4.77
CA SER A 66 -2.33 -24.10 -4.06
C SER A 66 -2.38 -23.86 -2.54
N PHE A 67 -3.19 -22.90 -2.09
CA PHE A 67 -3.39 -22.55 -0.68
C PHE A 67 -4.74 -23.05 -0.11
N TYR A 68 -5.52 -23.85 -0.84
CA TYR A 68 -6.85 -24.29 -0.41
C TYR A 68 -6.86 -25.62 0.37
N SER A 69 -5.70 -26.24 0.60
CA SER A 69 -5.65 -27.54 1.28
C SER A 69 -5.98 -27.44 2.79
N GLN A 70 -6.37 -28.57 3.39
CA GLN A 70 -6.65 -28.67 4.84
C GLN A 70 -5.48 -28.19 5.71
N PHE A 71 -4.25 -28.32 5.21
CA PHE A 71 -3.07 -27.77 5.85
C PHE A 71 -3.21 -26.26 6.10
N TRP A 72 -3.61 -25.49 5.09
CA TRP A 72 -3.74 -24.03 5.17
C TRP A 72 -4.99 -23.63 5.95
N ILE A 73 -6.14 -24.21 5.60
CA ILE A 73 -7.45 -23.75 6.06
C ILE A 73 -7.82 -24.29 7.43
N GLU A 74 -7.71 -25.60 7.64
CA GLU A 74 -8.20 -26.26 8.85
C GLU A 74 -7.12 -26.30 9.93
N LYS A 75 -5.91 -26.76 9.58
CA LYS A 75 -4.83 -26.98 10.54
C LYS A 75 -4.21 -25.67 11.04
N HIS A 76 -3.88 -24.76 10.12
CA HIS A 76 -3.13 -23.54 10.46
C HIS A 76 -3.98 -22.27 10.44
N GLN A 77 -5.14 -22.29 9.78
CA GLN A 77 -6.00 -21.11 9.57
C GLN A 77 -5.24 -19.91 8.97
N TRP A 78 -4.27 -20.20 8.11
CA TRP A 78 -3.52 -19.18 7.37
C TRP A 78 -4.23 -18.94 6.03
N PHE A 79 -5.12 -17.95 6.02
CA PHE A 79 -5.83 -17.55 4.82
C PHE A 79 -4.97 -16.66 3.93
N ILE A 80 -5.15 -16.79 2.63
CA ILE A 80 -4.37 -16.06 1.63
C ILE A 80 -5.29 -15.16 0.82
N GLN A 81 -4.79 -13.99 0.44
CA GLN A 81 -5.46 -13.07 -0.45
C GLN A 81 -4.56 -12.70 -1.61
N CYS A 82 -5.14 -12.72 -2.80
CA CYS A 82 -4.57 -12.21 -4.03
C CYS A 82 -5.15 -10.83 -4.32
N TYR A 83 -4.29 -9.92 -4.74
CA TYR A 83 -4.61 -8.55 -5.14
C TYR A 83 -3.91 -8.26 -6.46
N TRP A 84 -4.65 -7.81 -7.48
CA TRP A 84 -4.08 -7.50 -8.79
C TRP A 84 -4.87 -6.43 -9.54
N ILE A 85 -4.19 -5.77 -10.48
CA ILE A 85 -4.74 -4.69 -11.29
C ILE A 85 -5.27 -5.25 -12.60
N THR A 86 -6.50 -4.91 -12.95
CA THR A 86 -7.14 -5.41 -14.19
C THR A 86 -6.71 -4.65 -15.44
N ALA A 87 -6.48 -3.34 -15.32
CA ALA A 87 -6.29 -2.43 -16.44
C ALA A 87 -4.87 -2.42 -17.06
N ASP A 88 -3.89 -3.06 -16.43
CA ASP A 88 -2.49 -2.96 -16.84
C ASP A 88 -2.03 -4.15 -17.71
N THR A 89 -1.20 -3.86 -18.71
CA THR A 89 -0.45 -4.83 -19.53
C THR A 89 0.80 -5.35 -18.82
N SER A 90 1.10 -4.88 -17.61
CA SER A 90 2.11 -5.46 -16.72
C SER A 90 1.55 -5.75 -15.34
N SER A 91 0.42 -6.47 -15.28
CA SER A 91 -0.23 -6.71 -13.99
C SER A 91 0.64 -7.56 -13.08
N ILE A 92 1.15 -6.92 -12.03
CA ILE A 92 1.73 -7.59 -10.88
C ILE A 92 0.58 -8.13 -10.03
N VAL A 93 0.72 -9.38 -9.57
CA VAL A 93 -0.14 -9.98 -8.55
C VAL A 93 0.60 -9.92 -7.24
N TYR A 94 -0.08 -9.42 -6.22
CA TYR A 94 0.37 -9.51 -4.85
C TYR A 94 -0.38 -10.64 -4.15
N VAL A 95 0.35 -11.48 -3.43
CA VAL A 95 -0.18 -12.60 -2.66
C VAL A 95 0.27 -12.43 -1.22
N TYR A 96 -0.64 -12.42 -0.27
CA TYR A 96 -0.30 -12.24 1.14
C TYR A 96 -1.22 -13.02 2.08
N THR A 97 -0.73 -13.26 3.30
CA THR A 97 -1.50 -13.85 4.39
C THR A 97 -2.47 -12.86 5.02
N LEU A 98 -3.59 -13.35 5.53
CA LEU A 98 -4.58 -12.60 6.30
C LEU A 98 -4.54 -12.93 7.80
N PRO A 99 -4.82 -11.97 8.70
CA PRO A 99 -4.99 -10.54 8.42
C PRO A 99 -3.69 -9.91 7.88
N TYR A 100 -3.81 -8.77 7.19
CA TYR A 100 -2.65 -8.12 6.60
C TYR A 100 -1.67 -7.68 7.69
N ALA A 101 -0.42 -8.15 7.59
CA ALA A 101 0.56 -8.00 8.65
C ALA A 101 1.65 -6.95 8.38
N PHE A 102 1.63 -6.29 7.23
CA PHE A 102 2.69 -5.38 6.80
C PHE A 102 2.27 -3.93 7.01
N GLN A 103 3.24 -3.05 7.22
CA GLN A 103 2.99 -1.63 7.46
C GLN A 103 2.73 -0.86 6.17
N ASP A 104 3.29 -1.34 5.07
CA ASP A 104 3.28 -0.70 3.76
C ASP A 104 2.31 -1.38 2.82
N PHE A 105 1.35 -0.62 2.30
CA PHE A 105 0.38 -1.12 1.33
C PHE A 105 0.28 -0.22 0.13
N PHE A 106 0.42 -0.81 -1.05
CA PHE A 106 0.34 -0.13 -2.32
C PHE A 106 -1.04 -0.35 -2.90
N TYR A 107 -1.90 0.65 -2.80
CA TYR A 107 -3.20 0.66 -3.46
C TYR A 107 -3.09 1.34 -4.82
N ILE A 108 -3.49 0.62 -5.85
CA ILE A 108 -3.46 1.06 -7.24
C ILE A 108 -4.89 0.89 -7.76
N GLY A 109 -5.47 1.89 -8.42
CA GLY A 109 -6.88 1.84 -8.85
C GLY A 109 -7.26 0.61 -9.68
N ASN A 110 -8.57 0.28 -9.72
CA ASN A 110 -9.16 -0.85 -10.48
C ASN A 110 -8.66 -2.25 -10.09
N VAL A 111 -8.58 -2.50 -8.79
CA VAL A 111 -8.12 -3.78 -8.25
C VAL A 111 -9.22 -4.81 -8.16
N ARG A 112 -8.81 -6.07 -8.32
CA ARG A 112 -9.60 -7.23 -7.95
C ARG A 112 -8.94 -7.94 -6.79
N LEU A 113 -9.79 -8.59 -6.01
CA LEU A 113 -9.42 -9.34 -4.81
C LEU A 113 -10.07 -10.71 -4.90
N LYS A 114 -9.31 -11.74 -4.54
CA LYS A 114 -9.81 -13.10 -4.28
C LYS A 114 -9.06 -13.66 -3.07
N SER A 115 -9.74 -14.44 -2.24
CA SER A 115 -9.15 -15.00 -1.03
C SER A 115 -9.58 -16.45 -0.80
N THR A 116 -8.75 -17.19 -0.05
CA THR A 116 -9.13 -18.48 0.51
C THR A 116 -9.96 -18.38 1.80
N CYS A 117 -10.13 -17.17 2.35
CA CYS A 117 -10.99 -16.92 3.51
C CYS A 117 -12.49 -17.09 3.13
N PRO A 118 -13.27 -17.92 3.85
CA PRO A 118 -14.67 -18.18 3.51
C PRO A 118 -15.60 -16.99 3.78
N ASN A 119 -15.23 -16.10 4.70
CA ASN A 119 -16.01 -14.91 5.06
C ASN A 119 -15.38 -13.64 4.48
N ASN A 120 -15.74 -13.30 3.24
CA ASN A 120 -15.17 -12.13 2.54
C ASN A 120 -15.30 -10.81 3.33
N ASN A 121 -16.34 -10.62 4.14
CA ASN A 121 -16.59 -9.33 4.79
C ASN A 121 -15.72 -9.03 6.03
N GLN A 122 -15.09 -10.04 6.66
CA GLN A 122 -14.28 -9.83 7.89
C GLN A 122 -12.77 -9.89 7.63
N CYS A 123 -12.38 -10.35 6.44
CA CYS A 123 -10.99 -10.64 6.12
C CYS A 123 -10.21 -9.41 5.60
N TRP A 124 -10.81 -8.20 5.68
CA TRP A 124 -10.24 -6.95 5.17
C TRP A 124 -9.79 -6.00 6.27
N SER A 125 -9.42 -6.51 7.45
CA SER A 125 -8.77 -5.66 8.44
C SER A 125 -7.32 -5.41 8.00
N PHE A 126 -6.98 -4.14 7.91
CA PHE A 126 -5.67 -3.65 7.53
C PHE A 126 -5.06 -2.87 8.71
N ASP A 127 -5.34 -3.33 9.92
CA ASP A 127 -5.00 -2.65 11.17
C ASP A 127 -3.48 -2.43 11.34
N SER A 128 -2.67 -3.25 10.65
CA SER A 128 -1.21 -3.14 10.64
C SER A 128 -0.68 -2.09 9.67
N ILE A 129 -1.50 -1.58 8.75
CA ILE A 129 -1.08 -0.57 7.76
C ILE A 129 -0.89 0.76 8.48
N HIS A 130 0.31 1.30 8.34
CA HIS A 130 0.64 2.65 8.78
C HIS A 130 0.93 3.57 7.59
N ASN A 131 1.44 2.98 6.50
CA ASN A 131 1.87 3.67 5.30
C ASN A 131 1.03 3.19 4.12
N LEU A 132 0.14 4.05 3.63
CA LEU A 132 -0.65 3.79 2.43
C LEU A 132 -0.02 4.54 1.26
N TYR A 133 0.38 3.79 0.24
CA TYR A 133 0.90 4.34 -1.01
C TYR A 133 -0.16 4.21 -2.09
N TYR A 134 -0.56 5.32 -2.67
CA TYR A 134 -1.61 5.38 -3.67
C TYR A 134 -1.03 5.74 -5.04
N GLY A 135 -1.09 4.77 -5.97
CA GLY A 135 -0.68 4.94 -7.36
C GLY A 135 -1.87 5.16 -8.29
N HIS A 136 -1.88 6.26 -9.03
CA HIS A 136 -2.96 6.56 -9.97
C HIS A 136 -2.72 5.92 -11.35
N PHE A 137 -3.49 4.88 -11.66
CA PHE A 137 -3.76 4.46 -13.04
C PHE A 137 -5.23 4.79 -13.38
N LEU A 138 -5.44 6.01 -13.89
CA LEU A 138 -6.54 6.42 -14.79
C LEU A 138 -8.01 6.23 -14.37
N SER A 139 -8.38 5.80 -13.15
CA SER A 139 -9.81 5.68 -12.78
C SER A 139 -10.30 6.74 -11.79
N GLN A 140 -11.40 7.39 -12.17
CA GLN A 140 -12.01 8.53 -11.47
C GLN A 140 -12.94 8.12 -10.30
N ASN A 141 -13.09 6.83 -10.00
CA ASN A 141 -14.05 6.37 -8.98
C ASN A 141 -13.33 5.56 -7.90
N LEU A 142 -12.81 6.28 -6.91
CA LEU A 142 -12.27 5.69 -5.69
C LEU A 142 -13.40 5.22 -4.77
N SER A 143 -13.76 3.93 -4.83
CA SER A 143 -14.60 3.32 -3.79
C SER A 143 -13.72 2.56 -2.80
N LEU A 144 -13.02 3.29 -1.93
CA LEU A 144 -12.32 2.70 -0.76
C LEU A 144 -13.29 2.28 0.36
N SER A 145 -14.60 2.35 0.12
CA SER A 145 -15.64 1.98 1.08
C SER A 145 -15.53 0.54 1.61
N HIS A 146 -14.80 -0.32 0.90
CA HIS A 146 -14.59 -1.72 1.26
C HIS A 146 -13.32 -1.95 2.10
N ILE A 147 -12.44 -0.97 2.25
CA ILE A 147 -11.17 -1.14 2.97
C ILE A 147 -11.22 -0.34 4.26
N HIS A 148 -11.15 -1.03 5.39
CA HIS A 148 -11.07 -0.39 6.70
C HIS A 148 -9.61 -0.17 7.07
N LEU A 149 -9.21 1.09 7.21
CA LEU A 149 -7.84 1.51 7.47
C LEU A 149 -7.81 2.48 8.65
N ASP A 150 -7.93 1.97 9.87
CA ASP A 150 -8.11 2.81 11.07
C ASP A 150 -6.84 3.48 11.59
N ASN A 151 -5.67 3.01 11.16
CA ASN A 151 -4.37 3.40 11.74
C ASN A 151 -3.40 4.02 10.73
N ILE A 152 -3.89 4.69 9.69
CA ILE A 152 -3.02 5.35 8.72
C ILE A 152 -2.30 6.54 9.37
N HIS A 153 -0.97 6.46 9.42
CA HIS A 153 -0.13 7.55 9.91
C HIS A 153 0.50 8.34 8.76
N TYR A 154 0.88 7.64 7.70
CA TYR A 154 1.52 8.18 6.52
C TYR A 154 0.72 7.79 5.28
N LEU A 155 0.42 8.77 4.45
CA LEU A 155 -0.30 8.60 3.21
C LEU A 155 0.50 9.25 2.09
N ASP A 156 0.88 8.47 1.08
CA ASP A 156 1.52 8.96 -0.13
C ASP A 156 0.53 8.90 -1.28
N LEU A 157 0.10 10.04 -1.79
CA LEU A 157 -0.83 10.13 -2.91
C LEU A 157 -0.18 10.73 -4.14
N THR A 158 -0.19 9.95 -5.22
CA THR A 158 0.07 10.47 -6.57
C THR A 158 -1.26 10.68 -7.29
N ILE A 159 -2.05 11.70 -6.93
CA ILE A 159 -3.35 11.99 -7.57
C ILE A 159 -3.52 13.46 -7.95
N PRO A 160 -4.35 13.79 -8.97
CA PRO A 160 -5.05 15.07 -8.92
C PRO A 160 -5.96 15.08 -7.69
N PHE A 161 -5.91 16.15 -6.91
CA PHE A 161 -6.73 16.32 -5.73
C PHE A 161 -8.22 16.34 -6.12
N ASP A 162 -9.02 15.52 -5.44
CA ASP A 162 -10.49 15.61 -5.45
C ASP A 162 -10.93 16.00 -4.04
N GLU A 163 -11.77 17.03 -3.94
CA GLU A 163 -12.36 17.50 -2.68
C GLU A 163 -13.03 16.36 -1.91
N SER A 164 -13.60 15.38 -2.63
CA SER A 164 -14.19 14.18 -2.02
C SER A 164 -13.20 13.39 -1.15
N PHE A 165 -11.92 13.39 -1.50
CA PHE A 165 -10.88 12.69 -0.74
C PHE A 165 -10.70 13.29 0.66
N CYS A 166 -10.69 14.62 0.78
CA CYS A 166 -10.59 15.28 2.09
C CYS A 166 -11.73 14.88 3.02
N HIS A 167 -12.93 14.66 2.48
CA HIS A 167 -14.09 14.27 3.27
C HIS A 167 -14.18 12.75 3.52
N SER A 168 -13.31 11.95 2.90
CA SER A 168 -13.24 10.52 3.15
C SER A 168 -12.69 10.21 4.56
N LEU A 169 -12.99 9.01 5.08
CA LEU A 169 -12.46 8.56 6.37
C LEU A 169 -10.93 8.62 6.41
N ILE A 170 -10.27 8.21 5.31
CA ILE A 170 -8.81 8.23 5.17
C ILE A 170 -8.29 9.66 5.20
N GLY A 171 -8.91 10.57 4.44
CA GLY A 171 -8.54 11.99 4.45
C GLY A 171 -8.66 12.61 5.84
N GLN A 172 -9.72 12.26 6.58
CA GLN A 172 -9.95 12.77 7.94
C GLN A 172 -9.02 12.16 8.98
N GLN A 173 -8.49 10.96 8.80
CA GLN A 173 -7.56 10.32 9.76
C GLN A 173 -6.08 10.61 9.47
N CYS A 174 -5.76 11.02 8.25
CA CYS A 174 -4.39 11.22 7.79
C CYS A 174 -3.66 12.32 8.58
N LYS A 175 -2.52 11.96 9.17
CA LYS A 175 -1.65 12.89 9.93
C LYS A 175 -0.47 13.40 9.11
N VAL A 176 0.10 12.55 8.25
CA VAL A 176 1.20 12.92 7.36
C VAL A 176 0.80 12.58 5.94
N LEU A 177 0.74 13.59 5.08
CA LEU A 177 0.38 13.45 3.68
C LEU A 177 1.58 13.81 2.81
N PHE A 178 2.01 12.89 1.94
CA PHE A 178 2.94 13.14 0.85
C PHE A 178 2.15 13.24 -0.45
N ILE A 179 2.34 14.31 -1.21
CA ILE A 179 1.64 14.53 -2.49
C ILE A 179 2.53 15.11 -3.56
N THR A 180 2.21 14.76 -4.81
CA THR A 180 2.63 15.55 -5.97
C THR A 180 1.48 16.44 -6.41
N VAL A 181 1.62 17.75 -6.25
CA VAL A 181 0.58 18.72 -6.66
C VAL A 181 0.75 19.16 -8.10
N LYS A 182 -0.37 19.39 -8.78
CA LYS A 182 -0.40 20.00 -10.11
C LYS A 182 -0.67 21.50 -10.03
N GLN A 183 -1.53 21.91 -9.09
CA GLN A 183 -1.87 23.32 -8.87
C GLN A 183 -1.53 23.70 -7.42
N ARG A 184 -1.09 24.94 -7.21
CA ARG A 184 -0.71 25.42 -5.87
C ARG A 184 -1.91 25.56 -4.93
N THR A 185 -3.08 25.86 -5.51
CA THR A 185 -4.36 25.97 -4.79
C THR A 185 -4.73 24.67 -4.09
N ASP A 186 -4.39 23.51 -4.68
CA ASP A 186 -4.62 22.19 -4.09
C ASP A 186 -4.00 22.06 -2.69
N ILE A 187 -2.85 22.70 -2.45
CA ILE A 187 -2.17 22.70 -1.14
C ILE A 187 -3.04 23.39 -0.09
N ILE A 188 -3.65 24.52 -0.44
CA ILE A 188 -4.47 25.32 0.48
C ILE A 188 -5.76 24.57 0.80
N ASP A 189 -6.39 23.98 -0.21
CA ASP A 189 -7.62 23.22 -0.05
C ASP A 189 -7.40 22.00 0.86
N LEU A 190 -6.27 21.30 0.70
CA LEU A 190 -5.90 20.18 1.59
C LEU A 190 -5.74 20.62 3.04
N ILE A 191 -4.98 21.68 3.29
CA ILE A 191 -4.71 22.19 4.64
C ILE A 191 -6.02 22.63 5.31
N ASN A 192 -6.91 23.28 4.56
CA ASN A 192 -8.17 23.77 5.09
C ASN A 192 -9.18 22.65 5.40
N ASN A 193 -9.14 21.55 4.66
CA ASN A 193 -10.14 20.48 4.78
C ASN A 193 -9.68 19.25 5.60
N MET A 194 -8.37 19.03 5.76
CA MET A 194 -7.82 17.90 6.53
C MET A 194 -7.45 18.32 7.96
N LYS A 195 -8.44 18.36 8.84
CA LYS A 195 -8.30 18.90 10.21
C LYS A 195 -7.28 18.19 11.10
N ASN A 196 -6.97 16.92 10.82
CA ASN A 196 -6.01 16.12 11.59
C ASN A 196 -4.62 16.05 10.92
N LEU A 197 -4.41 16.80 9.84
CA LEU A 197 -3.14 16.83 9.13
C LEU A 197 -2.11 17.62 9.95
N HIS A 198 -1.00 16.97 10.30
CA HIS A 198 0.12 17.55 11.03
C HIS A 198 1.31 17.87 10.13
N ALA A 199 1.48 17.12 9.05
CA ALA A 199 2.56 17.34 8.09
C ALA A 199 2.08 17.11 6.66
N LEU A 200 2.44 18.03 5.77
CA LEU A 200 2.19 17.95 4.34
C LEU A 200 3.52 18.07 3.59
N ILE A 201 3.91 17.01 2.90
CA ILE A 201 5.12 16.93 2.10
C ILE A 201 4.72 17.06 0.64
N VAL A 202 5.07 18.18 0.02
CA VAL A 202 4.72 18.50 -1.36
C VAL A 202 5.93 18.27 -2.25
N GLN A 203 5.80 17.34 -3.18
CA GLN A 203 6.76 17.13 -4.26
C GLN A 203 6.40 18.00 -5.46
N CYS A 204 7.34 18.85 -5.88
CA CYS A 204 7.17 19.71 -7.05
C CYS A 204 7.67 18.98 -8.30
N ASN A 205 6.80 18.84 -9.31
CA ASN A 205 7.15 18.14 -10.54
C ASN A 205 8.24 18.88 -11.34
N LYS A 206 9.34 18.19 -11.66
CA LYS A 206 10.51 18.75 -12.38
C LYS A 206 10.31 18.86 -13.91
N THR A 207 9.22 18.33 -14.46
CA THR A 207 9.07 18.16 -15.92
C THR A 207 8.90 19.46 -16.70
N ILE A 208 8.67 20.59 -16.03
CA ILE A 208 8.68 21.92 -16.64
C ILE A 208 10.01 22.59 -16.21
N PRO A 209 10.74 23.31 -17.08
CA PRO A 209 11.97 24.01 -16.69
C PRO A 209 11.67 25.14 -15.68
N MET A 210 11.65 24.77 -14.39
CA MET A 210 10.99 25.50 -13.28
C MET A 210 11.95 26.01 -12.20
N GLN A 211 13.24 26.25 -12.49
CA GLN A 211 14.13 26.79 -11.44
C GLN A 211 13.61 28.11 -10.85
N LYS A 212 12.91 28.95 -11.64
CA LYS A 212 12.25 30.17 -11.14
C LYS A 212 10.92 29.94 -10.41
N GLU A 213 10.27 28.79 -10.57
CA GLU A 213 8.97 28.56 -9.94
C GLU A 213 9.04 27.97 -8.54
N ASN A 214 10.11 27.24 -8.20
CA ASN A 214 10.28 26.71 -6.84
C ASN A 214 10.53 27.83 -5.82
N GLU A 215 11.36 28.81 -6.15
CA GLU A 215 11.56 30.01 -5.31
C GLU A 215 10.23 30.75 -5.12
N ASN A 216 9.45 30.87 -6.20
CA ASN A 216 8.12 31.48 -6.17
C ASN A 216 7.12 30.66 -5.31
N LEU A 217 7.22 29.32 -5.27
CA LEU A 217 6.30 28.51 -4.48
C LEU A 217 6.50 28.72 -2.97
N LEU A 218 7.75 28.80 -2.48
CA LEU A 218 8.01 29.07 -1.07
C LEU A 218 7.47 30.43 -0.65
N ASP A 219 7.75 31.47 -1.42
CA ASP A 219 7.25 32.83 -1.16
C ASP A 219 5.71 32.87 -1.21
N TRP A 220 5.13 32.17 -2.18
CA TRP A 220 3.68 32.06 -2.31
C TRP A 220 3.05 31.35 -1.10
N LEU A 221 3.64 30.24 -0.65
CA LEU A 221 3.16 29.50 0.53
C LEU A 221 3.27 30.37 1.80
N GLN A 222 4.36 31.12 1.98
CA GLN A 222 4.51 32.04 3.10
C GLN A 222 3.44 33.14 3.12
N GLN A 223 2.96 33.58 1.95
CA GLN A 223 1.91 34.60 1.83
C GLN A 223 0.50 34.07 2.05
N HIS A 224 0.25 32.80 1.75
CA HIS A 224 -1.11 32.22 1.72
C HIS A 224 -1.39 31.24 2.86
N LEU A 225 -0.36 30.71 3.53
CA LEU A 225 -0.53 29.78 4.64
C LEU A 225 -0.73 30.52 5.97
N PRO A 226 -1.51 29.94 6.89
CA PRO A 226 -1.59 30.44 8.26
C PRO A 226 -0.21 30.48 8.94
N ILE A 227 0.00 31.43 9.86
CA ILE A 227 1.25 31.55 10.65
C ILE A 227 1.53 30.29 11.50
N THR A 228 0.52 29.46 11.74
CA THR A 228 0.67 28.18 12.43
C THR A 228 1.44 27.13 11.62
N CYS A 229 1.61 27.34 10.31
CA CYS A 229 2.36 26.45 9.43
C CYS A 229 3.87 26.78 9.44
N LEU A 230 4.70 25.77 9.70
CA LEU A 230 6.15 25.88 9.53
C LEU A 230 6.57 25.28 8.20
N ILE A 231 7.25 26.08 7.37
CA ILE A 231 7.71 25.67 6.05
C ILE A 231 9.19 25.31 6.14
N SER A 232 9.56 24.13 5.66
CA SER A 232 10.93 23.66 5.62
C SER A 232 11.24 22.98 4.29
N ASN A 233 12.44 23.21 3.75
CA ASN A 233 12.93 22.46 2.60
C ASN A 233 13.49 21.12 3.08
N SER A 234 13.10 20.02 2.46
CA SER A 234 13.73 18.73 2.73
C SER A 234 15.14 18.72 2.13
N ILE A 235 16.13 18.55 2.99
CA ILE A 235 17.55 18.53 2.59
C ILE A 235 17.89 17.21 1.87
N GLU A 236 17.15 16.14 2.17
CA GLU A 236 17.48 14.78 1.72
C GLU A 236 16.91 14.46 0.33
N ILE A 237 15.79 15.08 -0.07
CA ILE A 237 15.14 14.81 -1.35
C ILE A 237 14.96 16.14 -2.09
N SER A 238 15.85 16.36 -3.08
CA SER A 238 15.80 17.57 -3.92
C SER A 238 14.39 17.78 -4.51
N ASN A 239 13.74 18.87 -4.08
CA ASN A 239 12.41 19.38 -4.51
C ASN A 239 11.18 19.02 -3.66
N ASN A 240 11.38 18.53 -2.44
CA ASN A 240 10.27 18.36 -1.51
C ASN A 240 10.19 19.55 -0.54
N ILE A 241 8.99 20.14 -0.42
CA ILE A 241 8.67 21.15 0.59
C ILE A 241 7.86 20.47 1.68
N CYS A 242 8.31 20.58 2.93
CA CYS A 242 7.59 20.05 4.08
C CYS A 242 6.92 21.18 4.85
N LEU A 243 5.60 21.06 5.04
CA LEU A 243 4.75 21.98 5.76
C LEU A 243 4.29 21.29 7.05
N TRP A 244 4.67 21.82 8.21
CA TRP A 244 4.22 21.34 9.52
C TRP A 244 3.06 22.18 9.99
N ILE A 245 1.93 21.56 10.28
CA ILE A 245 0.66 22.20 10.66
C ILE A 245 0.45 21.95 12.15
N ARG A 246 0.19 23.03 12.92
CA ARG A 246 -0.01 22.99 14.37
C ARG A 246 -1.48 23.16 14.75
#